data_AF-A0A9D3M6I7-F1
#
_entry.id   AF-A0A9D3M6I7-F1
#
_cell.length_a   1.000
_cell.length_b   1.000
_cell.length_c   1.000
_cell.angle_alpha   90.00
_cell.angle_beta   90.00
_cell.angle_gamma   90.00
#
_symmetry.space_group_name_H-M   'P 1'
#
loop_
_entity.id
_entity.type
_entity.pdbx_description
1 polymer ?
#
loop_
_entity_poly.entity_id
_entity_poly.type
_entity_poly.pdbx_seq_one_letter_code
_entity_poly.pdbx_strand_id
1 'polypeptide(L)'
;MIYCCCVFVYCLCECFKQEKSISCLPIVILLAFSVIVTVVYLQWKEPVFHQVMYGIMVGALVFRSVFIVSWVYPWLRPLCYTSLGLFLLGFILWNIDNLLCDTLRATRERLPPVVGAVTQFHAWWHILTGVGSYLHILYR
;
A
#
# COMPACT_ATOMS: atom_id res chain seq x y z
N MET A 1 7.44 2.87 -4.15
CA MET A 1 6.36 2.07 -3.51
C MET A 1 6.44 0.58 -3.86
N ILE A 2 6.63 0.19 -5.14
CA ILE A 2 6.69 -1.23 -5.56
C ILE A 2 7.71 -2.07 -4.80
N TYR A 3 8.96 -1.61 -4.66
CA TYR A 3 10.00 -2.36 -3.92
C TYR A 3 9.61 -2.65 -2.47
N CYS A 4 9.04 -1.66 -1.78
CA CYS A 4 8.57 -1.81 -0.40
C CYS A 4 7.45 -2.85 -0.29
N CYS A 5 6.48 -2.83 -1.22
CA CYS A 5 5.43 -3.85 -1.24
C CYS A 5 5.97 -5.26 -1.53
N CYS A 6 6.99 -5.39 -2.39
CA CYS A 6 7.65 -6.67 -2.61
C CYS A 6 8.26 -7.20 -1.31
N VAL A 7 8.93 -6.34 -0.54
CA VAL A 7 9.48 -6.71 0.78
C VAL A 7 8.36 -7.11 1.74
N PHE A 8 7.25 -6.37 1.80
CA PHE A 8 6.12 -6.74 2.67
C PHE A 8 5.50 -8.09 2.30
N VAL A 9 5.28 -8.35 1.01
CA VAL A 9 4.75 -9.65 0.56
C VAL A 9 5.71 -10.79 0.92
N TYR A 10 7.02 -10.57 0.77
CA TYR A 10 8.04 -11.54 1.20
C TYR A 10 7.97 -11.79 2.71
N CYS A 11 7.97 -10.74 3.53
CA CYS A 11 7.90 -10.85 4.98
C CYS A 11 6.63 -11.59 5.42
N LEU A 12 5.47 -11.28 4.84
CA LEU A 12 4.21 -11.93 5.17
C LEU A 12 4.23 -13.43 4.82
N CYS A 13 4.90 -13.82 3.73
CA CYS A 13 5.06 -15.23 3.38
C CYS A 13 6.00 -15.98 4.33
N GLU A 14 7.10 -15.35 4.74
CA GLU A 14 8.13 -16.00 5.58
C GLU A 14 7.77 -16.00 7.08
N CYS A 15 7.15 -14.94 7.61
CA CYS A 15 6.81 -14.85 9.03
C CYS A 15 5.83 -15.94 9.50
N PHE A 16 4.97 -16.41 8.59
CA PHE A 16 3.96 -17.44 8.87
C PHE A 16 4.33 -18.81 8.32
N LYS A 17 5.60 -19.00 7.92
CA LYS A 17 6.12 -20.29 7.48
C LYS A 17 6.51 -21.12 8.72
N GLN A 18 6.10 -22.39 8.74
CA GLN A 18 6.38 -23.29 9.87
C GLN A 18 7.82 -23.83 9.86
N GLU A 19 8.48 -23.85 8.69
CA GLU A 19 9.86 -24.30 8.53
C GLU A 19 10.85 -23.13 8.47
N LYS A 20 11.99 -23.27 9.15
CA LYS A 20 13.06 -22.24 9.22
C LYS A 20 13.92 -22.13 7.94
N SER A 21 13.50 -22.74 6.84
CA SER A 21 14.23 -22.70 5.57
C SER A 21 13.82 -21.48 4.75
N ILE A 22 14.79 -20.72 4.26
CA ILE A 22 14.55 -19.55 3.39
C ILE A 22 14.08 -20.07 2.03
N SER A 23 12.89 -19.64 1.62
CA SER A 23 12.36 -19.97 0.30
C SER A 23 12.97 -19.07 -0.76
N CYS A 24 13.87 -19.60 -1.62
CA CYS A 24 14.42 -18.80 -2.72
C CYS A 24 13.35 -18.41 -3.77
N LEU A 25 12.30 -19.21 -3.91
CA LEU A 25 11.25 -19.02 -4.92
C LEU A 25 10.52 -17.66 -4.82
N PRO A 26 9.94 -17.25 -3.67
CA PRO A 26 9.30 -15.94 -3.55
C PRO A 26 10.27 -14.78 -3.76
N ILE A 27 11.55 -14.93 -3.36
CA ILE A 27 12.59 -13.92 -3.60
C ILE A 27 12.77 -13.70 -5.11
N VAL A 28 12.96 -14.78 -5.86
CA VAL A 28 13.16 -14.72 -7.32
C VAL A 28 11.94 -14.10 -8.02
N ILE A 29 10.73 -14.53 -7.65
CA ILE A 29 9.50 -14.01 -8.26
C ILE A 29 9.32 -12.51 -8.00
N LEU A 30 9.49 -12.07 -6.75
CA LEU A 30 9.30 -10.67 -6.37
C LEU A 30 10.40 -9.77 -6.95
N LEU A 31 11.63 -10.27 -7.02
CA LEU A 31 12.73 -9.56 -7.68
C LEU A 31 12.44 -9.37 -9.17
N ALA A 32 12.09 -10.46 -9.87
CA ALA A 32 11.75 -10.43 -11.29
C ALA A 32 10.59 -9.47 -11.56
N PHE A 33 9.51 -9.54 -10.75
CA PHE A 33 8.39 -8.60 -10.83
C PHE A 33 8.85 -7.15 -10.72
N SER A 34 9.64 -6.82 -9.69
CA SER A 34 10.08 -5.44 -9.45
C SER A 34 10.95 -4.90 -10.59
N VAL A 35 11.83 -5.73 -11.15
CA VAL A 35 12.68 -5.35 -12.29
C VAL A 35 11.86 -5.15 -13.55
N ILE A 36 10.96 -6.08 -13.88
CA ILE A 36 10.10 -5.99 -15.07
C ILE A 36 9.26 -4.71 -15.01
N VAL A 37 8.59 -4.45 -13.89
CA VAL A 37 7.74 -3.25 -13.77
C VAL A 37 8.58 -1.98 -13.88
N THR A 38 9.77 -1.94 -13.29
CA THR A 38 10.66 -0.77 -13.41
C THR A 38 11.12 -0.54 -14.84
N VAL A 39 11.54 -1.58 -15.56
CA VAL A 39 11.99 -1.46 -16.96
C VAL A 39 10.85 -0.97 -17.85
N VAL A 40 9.67 -1.59 -17.76
CA VAL A 40 8.50 -1.20 -18.57
C VAL A 40 8.07 0.23 -18.24
N TYR A 41 8.04 0.60 -16.97
CA TYR A 41 7.66 1.95 -16.56
C TYR A 41 8.64 3.01 -17.06
N LEU A 42 9.95 2.74 -17.08
CA LEU A 42 10.94 3.68 -17.60
C LEU A 42 10.83 3.88 -19.12
N GLN A 43 10.32 2.89 -19.85
CA GLN A 43 10.10 2.96 -21.30
C GLN A 43 8.79 3.66 -21.67
N TRP A 44 7.68 3.29 -21.03
CA TRP A 44 6.34 3.81 -21.39
C TRP A 44 5.98 5.08 -20.59
N LYS A 45 6.45 5.23 -19.35
CA LYS A 45 6.18 6.39 -18.45
C LYS A 45 4.69 6.70 -18.22
N GLU A 46 3.82 5.70 -18.38
CA GLU A 46 2.39 5.85 -18.11
C GLU A 46 2.11 5.67 -16.61
N PRO A 47 1.59 6.69 -15.88
CA PRO A 47 1.34 6.59 -14.44
C PRO A 47 0.31 5.52 -14.08
N VAL A 48 -0.69 5.28 -14.95
CA VAL A 48 -1.73 4.27 -14.73
C VAL A 48 -1.12 2.86 -14.68
N PHE A 49 -0.12 2.57 -15.51
CA PHE A 49 0.57 1.28 -15.48
C PHE A 49 1.18 1.01 -14.10
N HIS A 50 1.86 1.99 -13.52
CA HIS A 50 2.44 1.85 -12.17
C HIS A 50 1.37 1.61 -11.10
N GLN A 51 0.25 2.34 -11.18
CA GLN A 51 -0.86 2.23 -10.23
C GLN A 51 -1.49 0.83 -10.28
N VAL A 52 -1.70 0.28 -11.48
CA VAL A 52 -2.27 -1.07 -11.66
C VAL A 52 -1.31 -2.13 -11.11
N MET A 53 -0.02 -2.07 -11.44
CA MET A 53 0.97 -3.02 -10.94
C MET A 53 1.09 -2.98 -9.41
N TYR A 54 1.06 -1.77 -8.84
CA TYR A 54 1.02 -1.57 -7.40
C TYR A 54 -0.26 -2.16 -6.77
N GLY A 55 -1.42 -1.91 -7.37
CA GLY A 55 -2.71 -2.43 -6.93
C GLY A 55 -2.78 -3.96 -6.91
N ILE A 56 -2.20 -4.62 -7.91
CA ILE A 56 -2.08 -6.09 -7.94
C ILE A 56 -1.27 -6.60 -6.73
N MET A 57 -0.15 -5.96 -6.43
CA MET A 57 0.71 -6.35 -5.30
C MET A 57 0.01 -6.15 -3.95
N VAL A 58 -0.67 -5.01 -3.78
CA VAL A 58 -1.48 -4.73 -2.58
C VAL A 58 -2.64 -5.73 -2.46
N GLY A 59 -3.29 -6.09 -3.57
CA GLY A 59 -4.34 -7.11 -3.60
C GLY A 59 -3.84 -8.48 -3.12
N ALA A 60 -2.66 -8.92 -3.59
CA ALA A 60 -2.03 -10.16 -3.13
C ALA A 60 -1.72 -10.13 -1.62
N LEU A 61 -1.20 -9.00 -1.13
CA LEU A 61 -0.92 -8.76 0.29
C LEU A 61 -2.19 -8.83 1.15
N VAL A 62 -3.25 -8.11 0.76
CA VAL A 62 -4.54 -8.13 1.47
C VAL A 62 -5.15 -9.54 1.47
N PHE A 63 -5.16 -10.22 0.33
CA PHE A 63 -5.67 -11.59 0.23
C PHE A 63 -4.98 -12.52 1.22
N ARG A 64 -3.65 -12.46 1.27
CA ARG A 64 -2.87 -13.31 2.19
C ARG A 64 -3.11 -12.94 3.65
N SER A 65 -3.21 -11.66 4.00
CA SER A 65 -3.54 -11.25 5.37
C SER A 65 -4.93 -11.67 5.81
N VAL A 66 -5.93 -11.55 4.93
CA VAL A 66 -7.30 -12.03 5.20
C VAL A 66 -7.32 -13.55 5.39
N PHE A 67 -6.54 -14.29 4.60
CA PHE A 67 -6.38 -15.74 4.80
C PHE A 67 -5.83 -16.07 6.19
N ILE A 68 -4.71 -15.44 6.57
CA ILE A 68 -4.06 -15.66 7.88
C ILE A 68 -5.03 -15.37 9.03
N VAL A 69 -5.76 -14.26 8.94
CA VAL A 69 -6.65 -13.81 10.03
C VAL A 69 -7.98 -14.56 10.08
N SER A 70 -8.36 -15.21 8.98
CA SER A 70 -9.57 -16.02 8.93
C SER A 70 -9.33 -17.42 9.45
N TRP A 71 -8.18 -18.02 9.09
CA TRP A 71 -7.93 -19.45 9.26
C TRP A 71 -6.83 -19.82 10.25
N VAL A 72 -5.87 -18.92 10.51
CA VAL A 72 -4.68 -19.21 11.34
C VAL A 72 -4.73 -18.46 12.66
N TYR A 73 -4.86 -17.13 12.62
CA TYR A 73 -4.75 -16.25 13.79
C TYR A 73 -5.92 -15.27 13.90
N PRO A 74 -7.11 -15.73 14.33
CA PRO A 74 -8.32 -14.91 14.37
C PRO A 74 -8.29 -13.76 15.38
N TRP A 75 -7.38 -13.79 16.37
CA TRP A 75 -7.22 -12.67 17.30
C TRP A 75 -6.60 -11.42 16.65
N LEU A 76 -5.92 -11.55 15.50
CA LEU A 76 -5.35 -10.43 14.75
C LEU A 76 -6.38 -9.66 13.91
N ARG A 77 -7.67 -10.09 13.88
CA ARG A 77 -8.75 -9.47 13.09
C ARG A 77 -8.88 -7.95 13.28
N PRO A 78 -8.92 -7.42 14.52
CA PRO A 78 -9.06 -5.98 14.72
C PRO A 78 -7.89 -5.22 14.07
N LEU A 79 -6.66 -5.67 14.29
CA LEU A 79 -5.46 -5.05 13.72
C LEU A 79 -5.47 -5.09 12.18
N CYS A 80 -5.88 -6.22 11.59
CA CYS A 80 -5.98 -6.38 10.13
C CYS A 80 -6.95 -5.39 9.51
N TYR A 81 -8.16 -5.32 10.07
CA TYR A 81 -9.22 -4.50 9.52
C TYR A 81 -8.98 -3.01 9.79
N THR A 82 -8.33 -2.65 10.91
CA THR A 82 -7.85 -1.28 11.13
C THR A 82 -6.79 -0.89 10.11
N SER A 83 -5.78 -1.74 9.88
CA SER A 83 -4.75 -1.50 8.85
C SER A 83 -5.36 -1.32 7.46
N LEU A 84 -6.24 -2.24 7.05
CA LEU A 84 -6.94 -2.19 5.77
C LEU A 84 -7.83 -0.95 5.65
N GLY A 85 -8.57 -0.61 6.71
CA GLY A 85 -9.45 0.56 6.75
C GLY A 85 -8.69 1.87 6.57
N LEU A 86 -7.56 2.05 7.27
CA LEU A 86 -6.71 3.23 7.11
C LEU A 86 -6.13 3.32 5.69
N PHE A 87 -5.68 2.19 5.14
CA PHE A 87 -5.13 2.15 3.80
C PHE A 87 -6.19 2.53 2.73
N LEU A 88 -7.40 1.98 2.84
CA LEU A 88 -8.52 2.30 1.95
C LEU A 88 -8.97 3.75 2.10
N LEU A 89 -9.04 4.27 3.32
CA LEU A 89 -9.36 5.68 3.57
C LEU A 89 -8.32 6.59 2.90
N GLY A 90 -7.04 6.28 3.06
CA GLY A 90 -5.97 7.01 2.36
C GLY A 90 -6.17 6.95 0.85
N PHE A 91 -6.47 5.79 0.29
CA PHE A 91 -6.68 5.63 -1.15
C PHE A 91 -7.88 6.44 -1.66
N ILE A 92 -8.97 6.49 -0.91
CA ILE A 92 -10.14 7.33 -1.22
C ILE A 92 -9.74 8.81 -1.23
N LEU A 93 -9.04 9.28 -0.18
CA LEU A 93 -8.57 10.67 -0.11
C LEU A 93 -7.64 11.03 -1.26
N TRP A 94 -6.75 10.13 -1.67
CA TRP A 94 -5.89 10.32 -2.84
C TRP A 94 -6.69 10.47 -4.14
N ASN A 95 -7.73 9.66 -4.35
CA ASN A 95 -8.60 9.79 -5.53
C ASN A 95 -9.40 11.11 -5.52
N ILE A 96 -9.89 11.53 -4.35
CA ILE A 96 -10.56 12.83 -4.20
C ILE A 96 -9.59 13.97 -4.54
N ASP A 97 -8.33 13.90 -4.08
CA ASP A 97 -7.31 14.91 -4.40
C ASP A 97 -7.05 14.99 -5.91
N ASN A 98 -6.97 13.84 -6.59
CA ASN A 98 -6.77 13.81 -8.05
C ASN A 98 -7.98 14.35 -8.82
N LEU A 99 -9.20 14.01 -8.41
CA LEU A 99 -10.43 14.43 -9.11
C LEU A 99 -10.73 15.92 -8.88
N LEU A 100 -10.49 16.44 -7.67
CA LEU A 100 -10.79 17.82 -7.28
C LEU A 100 -9.53 18.69 -7.21
N CYS A 101 -8.47 18.32 -7.94
CA CYS A 101 -7.14 18.93 -7.83
C CYS A 101 -7.17 20.45 -8.00
N ASP A 102 -7.82 20.95 -9.05
CA ASP A 102 -7.87 22.38 -9.35
C ASP A 102 -8.63 23.16 -8.27
N THR A 103 -9.78 22.63 -7.82
CA THR A 103 -10.60 23.23 -6.76
C THR A 103 -9.87 23.26 -5.42
N LEU A 104 -9.20 22.16 -5.05
CA LEU A 104 -8.45 22.08 -3.79
C LEU A 104 -7.22 22.99 -3.82
N ARG A 105 -6.51 23.09 -4.95
CA ARG A 105 -5.40 24.03 -5.13
C ARG A 105 -5.85 25.48 -5.04
N ALA A 106 -6.90 25.86 -5.75
CA ALA A 106 -7.47 27.21 -5.68
C ALA A 106 -7.95 27.57 -4.26
N THR A 107 -8.47 26.58 -3.51
CA THR A 107 -8.87 26.76 -2.11
C THR A 107 -7.66 27.03 -1.20
N ARG A 108 -6.55 26.31 -1.40
CA ARG A 108 -5.30 26.46 -0.63
C ARG A 108 -4.62 27.81 -0.87
N GLU A 109 -4.78 28.40 -2.06
CA GLU A 109 -4.23 29.73 -2.38
C GLU A 109 -5.01 30.87 -1.72
N ARG A 110 -6.30 30.66 -1.41
CA ARG A 110 -7.21 31.71 -0.91
C ARG A 110 -7.47 31.65 0.59
N LEU A 111 -7.31 30.47 1.21
CA LEU A 111 -7.65 30.24 2.62
C LEU A 111 -6.41 30.14 3.53
N PRO A 112 -6.58 30.28 4.85
CA PRO A 112 -5.48 30.21 5.80
C PRO A 112 -4.70 28.87 5.71
N PRO A 113 -3.41 28.86 6.10
CA PRO A 113 -2.54 27.69 5.97
C PRO A 113 -3.08 26.40 6.61
N VAL A 114 -3.84 26.51 7.70
CA VAL A 114 -4.46 25.36 8.38
C VAL A 114 -5.49 24.68 7.48
N VAL A 115 -6.36 25.44 6.81
CA VAL A 115 -7.33 24.89 5.87
C VAL A 115 -6.60 24.32 4.65
N GLY A 116 -5.51 24.97 4.25
CA GLY A 116 -4.62 24.43 3.23
C GLY A 116 -4.08 23.04 3.60
N ALA A 117 -3.57 22.86 4.81
CA ALA A 117 -3.05 21.57 5.29
C ALA A 117 -4.15 20.49 5.40
N VAL A 118 -5.34 20.85 5.90
CA VAL A 118 -6.45 19.89 6.02
C VAL A 118 -6.94 19.43 4.65
N THR A 119 -6.98 20.32 3.66
CA THR A 119 -7.42 20.00 2.30
C THR A 119 -6.35 19.33 1.44
N GLN A 120 -5.13 19.12 1.93
CA GLN A 120 -4.04 18.39 1.25
C GLN A 120 -4.24 16.88 1.40
N PHE A 121 -5.23 16.34 0.69
CA PHE A 121 -5.60 14.92 0.80
C PHE A 121 -4.51 13.97 0.29
N HIS A 122 -3.66 14.41 -0.64
CA HIS A 122 -2.46 13.66 -0.99
C HIS A 122 -1.49 13.50 0.19
N ALA A 123 -1.34 14.51 1.06
CA ALA A 123 -0.51 14.39 2.26
C ALA A 123 -1.15 13.43 3.27
N TRP A 124 -2.47 13.53 3.48
CA TRP A 124 -3.20 12.58 4.32
C TRP A 124 -3.10 11.14 3.84
N TRP A 125 -3.11 10.92 2.52
CA TRP A 125 -2.87 9.59 1.95
C TRP A 125 -1.53 9.00 2.38
N HIS A 126 -0.43 9.76 2.34
CA HIS A 126 0.88 9.29 2.82
C HIS A 126 0.84 8.91 4.30
N ILE A 127 0.21 9.73 5.14
CA ILE A 127 0.09 9.47 6.59
C ILE A 127 -0.71 8.18 6.82
N LEU A 128 -1.89 8.07 6.21
CA LEU A 128 -2.80 6.95 6.43
C LEU A 128 -2.25 5.64 5.88
N THR A 129 -1.67 5.64 4.68
CA THR A 129 -1.04 4.44 4.11
C THR A 129 0.25 4.06 4.85
N GLY A 130 0.99 5.05 5.37
CA GLY A 130 2.14 4.83 6.23
C GLY A 130 1.76 4.15 7.54
N VAL A 131 0.76 4.67 8.25
CA VAL A 131 0.25 4.07 9.49
C VAL A 131 -0.38 2.69 9.22
N GLY A 132 -1.16 2.56 8.15
CA GLY A 132 -1.74 1.28 7.74
C GLY A 132 -0.66 0.22 7.47
N SER A 133 0.41 0.60 6.75
CA SER A 133 1.56 -0.28 6.49
C SER A 133 2.32 -0.63 7.77
N TYR A 134 2.48 0.32 8.70
CA TYR A 134 3.12 0.04 10.00
C TYR A 134 2.33 -0.98 10.82
N LEU A 135 1.00 -0.81 10.92
CA LEU A 135 0.13 -1.77 11.60
C LEU A 135 0.17 -3.16 10.94
N HIS A 136 0.40 -3.21 9.62
CA HIS A 136 0.57 -4.45 8.87
C HIS A 136 1.91 -5.15 9.15
N ILE A 137 2.97 -4.43 9.52
CA ILE A 137 4.24 -5.04 9.95
C ILE A 137 4.13 -5.53 11.39
N LEU A 138 3.38 -4.83 12.23
CA LEU A 138 3.14 -5.19 13.63
C LEU A 138 2.41 -6.54 13.78
N TYR A 139 1.92 -7.08 12.67
CA TYR A 139 1.26 -8.36 12.46
C TYR A 139 2.14 -9.60 12.72
N ARG A 140 3.13 -9.49 13.59
CA ARG A 140 4.06 -10.56 13.94
C ARG A 140 3.46 -11.55 14.94
#